data_AF-A0A382TP11-F1
#
_entry.id   AF-A0A382TP11-F1
#
_cell.length_a   1.000
_cell.length_b   1.000
_cell.length_c   1.000
_cell.angle_alpha   90.00
_cell.angle_beta   90.00
_cell.angle_gamma   90.00
#
_symmetry.space_group_name_H-M   'P 1'
#
loop_
_entity.id
_entity.type
_entity.pdbx_description
1 polymer ?
#
loop_
_entity_poly.entity_id
_entity_poly.type
_entity_poly.pdbx_seq_one_letter_code
_entity_poly.pdbx_strand_id
1 'polypeptide(L)' 'EIPEWVSMNALISVGAMIILVGMVIFLANLIYSSAKGKPANLEDPFGLGGKYYYPFSQRNPHHGEGGY' A
#
# COMPACT_ATOMS: atom_id res chain seq x y z
N GLU A 1 19.78 32.53 -26.13
CA GLU A 1 19.70 31.18 -25.54
C GLU A 1 19.05 31.27 -24.17
N ILE A 2 18.25 30.29 -23.76
CA ILE A 2 17.63 30.28 -22.43
C ILE A 2 18.71 29.84 -21.41
N PRO A 3 18.90 30.56 -20.29
CA PRO A 3 19.87 30.18 -19.27
C PRO A 3 19.54 28.80 -18.67
N GLU A 4 20.55 27.97 -18.44
CA GLU A 4 20.40 26.59 -17.97
C GLU A 4 19.58 26.49 -16.67
N TRP A 5 19.83 27.38 -15.71
CA TRP A 5 19.12 27.40 -14.43
C TRP A 5 17.61 27.69 -14.57
N VAL A 6 17.19 28.44 -15.60
CA VAL A 6 15.77 28.69 -15.89
C VAL A 6 15.12 27.40 -16.39
N SER A 7 15.78 26.70 -17.30
CA SER A 7 15.32 25.41 -17.83
C SER A 7 15.24 24.34 -16.72
N MET A 8 16.22 24.31 -15.81
CA MET A 8 16.22 23.40 -14.66
C MET A 8 15.06 23.71 -13.69
N ASN A 9 14.82 24.98 -13.38
CA ASN A 9 13.70 25.37 -12.51
C ASN A 9 12.34 25.00 -13.13
N ALA A 10 12.20 25.16 -14.45
CA ALA A 10 10.99 24.75 -15.17
C ALA A 10 10.76 23.23 -15.09
N LEU A 11 11.82 22.43 -15.29
CA LEU A 11 11.75 20.98 -15.18
C LEU A 11 11.31 20.53 -13.77
N ILE A 12 11.94 21.09 -12.73
CA ILE A 12 11.61 20.80 -11.33
C ILE A 12 10.14 21.16 -11.04
N SER A 13 9.70 22.33 -11.51
CA SER A 13 8.32 22.79 -11.30
C SER A 13 7.30 21.85 -11.94
N VAL A 14 7.55 21.39 -13.17
CA VAL A 14 6.67 20.42 -13.85
C VAL A 14 6.62 19.10 -13.06
N GLY A 15 7.78 18.58 -12.64
CA GLY A 15 7.83 17.36 -11.83
C GLY A 15 7.07 17.49 -10.50
N ALA A 16 7.23 18.63 -9.82
CA ALA A 16 6.52 18.92 -8.57
C ALA A 16 5.00 18.94 -8.76
N MET A 17 4.50 19.52 -9.86
CA MET A 17 3.06 19.56 -10.15
C MET A 17 2.47 18.17 -10.41
N ILE A 18 3.21 17.28 -11.09
CA ILE A 18 2.78 15.89 -11.31
C ILE A 18 2.65 15.15 -9.96
N ILE A 19 3.66 15.30 -9.09
CA ILE A 19 3.65 14.70 -7.75
C ILE A 19 2.48 15.25 -6.92
N LEU A 20 2.23 16.57 -6.98
CA LEU A 20 1.13 17.21 -6.27
C LEU A 20 -0.22 16.63 -6.66
N VAL A 21 -0.49 16.48 -7.97
CA VAL A 21 -1.74 15.88 -8.45
C VAL A 21 -1.89 14.45 -7.95
N GLY A 22 -0.82 13.64 -8.03
CA GLY A 22 -0.82 12.28 -7.51
C GLY A 22 -1.12 12.21 -6.00
N MET A 23 -0.52 13.11 -5.22
CA MET A 23 -0.71 13.16 -3.77
C MET A 23 -2.14 13.55 -3.40
N VAL A 24 -2.75 14.51 -4.10
CA VAL A 24 -4.14 14.92 -3.86
C VAL A 24 -5.09 13.73 -4.10
N ILE A 25 -4.90 12.99 -5.18
CA ILE A 25 -5.71 11.79 -5.48
C ILE A 25 -5.50 10.71 -4.41
N PHE A 26 -4.25 10.46 -4.01
CA PHE A 26 -3.93 9.51 -2.95
C PHE A 26 -4.61 9.88 -1.63
N LEU A 27 -4.51 11.14 -1.20
CA LEU A 27 -5.13 11.61 0.04
C LEU A 27 -6.66 11.53 -0.01
N ALA A 28 -7.27 11.90 -1.13
CA ALA A 28 -8.71 11.77 -1.31
C ALA A 28 -9.18 10.31 -1.15
N ASN A 29 -8.45 9.37 -1.76
CA ASN A 29 -8.73 7.94 -1.61
C ASN A 29 -8.47 7.42 -0.20
N LEU A 30 -7.42 7.89 0.47
CA LEU A 30 -7.11 7.52 1.85
C LEU A 30 -8.23 7.98 2.80
N ILE A 31 -8.66 9.24 2.69
CA ILE A 31 -9.77 9.79 3.49
C ILE A 31 -11.04 8.99 3.22
N TYR A 32 -11.37 8.76 1.94
CA TYR A 32 -12.54 7.98 1.56
C TYR A 32 -12.50 6.56 2.13
N SER A 33 -11.36 5.87 2.03
CA SER A 33 -11.15 4.53 2.58
C SER A 33 -11.23 4.51 4.11
N SER A 34 -10.71 5.53 4.79
CA SER A 34 -10.77 5.62 6.26
C SER A 34 -12.20 5.81 6.78
N ALA A 35 -13.04 6.55 6.05
CA ALA A 35 -14.40 6.87 6.47
C ALA A 35 -15.46 5.89 5.97
N LYS A 36 -15.28 5.32 4.77
CA LYS A 36 -16.27 4.48 4.06
C LYS A 36 -15.68 3.18 3.51
N GLY A 37 -14.49 2.79 3.97
CA GLY A 37 -13.83 1.56 3.55
C GLY A 37 -14.55 0.30 4.02
N LYS A 38 -14.12 -0.84 3.48
CA LYS A 38 -14.56 -2.15 3.95
C LYS A 38 -14.08 -2.36 5.39
N PRO A 39 -14.86 -3.05 6.24
CA PRO A 39 -14.38 -3.43 7.57
C PRO A 39 -13.09 -4.25 7.44
N ALA A 40 -12.20 -4.06 8.40
CA ALA A 40 -10.94 -4.79 8.42
C ALA A 40 -11.22 -6.30 8.55
N ASN A 41 -10.76 -7.08 7.58
CA ASN A 41 -10.75 -8.54 7.65
C ASN A 41 -9.37 -8.99 8.14
N LEU A 42 -9.30 -9.55 9.35
CA LEU A 42 -8.05 -10.04 9.92
C LEU A 42 -7.69 -11.45 9.44
N GLU A 43 -8.66 -12.20 8.91
CA GLU A 43 -8.47 -13.57 8.45
C GLU A 43 -7.92 -13.65 7.02
N ASP A 44 -8.40 -12.75 6.14
CA ASP A 44 -7.92 -12.58 4.77
C ASP A 44 -7.91 -11.10 4.36
N PRO A 45 -6.89 -10.33 4.81
CA PRO A 45 -6.82 -8.89 4.59
C PRO A 45 -6.65 -8.48 3.11
N PHE A 46 -6.27 -9.41 2.24
CA PHE A 46 -6.00 -9.13 0.82
C PHE A 46 -6.98 -9.83 -0.13
N GLY A 47 -7.92 -10.62 0.40
CA GLY A 47 -8.94 -11.30 -0.40
C GLY A 47 -8.36 -12.35 -1.35
N LEU A 48 -7.23 -12.97 -0.98
CA LEU A 48 -6.52 -13.95 -1.82
C LEU A 48 -7.10 -15.37 -1.69
N GLY A 49 -8.12 -15.56 -0.85
CA GLY A 49 -8.88 -16.80 -0.82
C GLY A 49 -8.16 -17.96 -0.12
N GLY A 50 -7.51 -17.71 1.01
CA GLY A 50 -6.87 -18.77 1.78
C GLY A 50 -6.52 -18.39 3.21
N LYS A 51 -6.63 -19.36 4.13
CA LYS A 51 -6.31 -19.31 5.57
C LYS A 51 -4.83 -18.98 5.90
N TYR A 52 -4.11 -18.29 5.03
CA TYR A 52 -2.65 -18.37 4.93
C TYR A 52 -1.89 -17.09 5.25
N TYR A 53 -2.54 -16.02 5.70
CA TYR A 53 -1.80 -14.79 6.01
C TYR A 53 -0.84 -14.93 7.21
N TYR A 54 -0.96 -15.99 8.02
CA TYR A 54 0.03 -16.36 9.03
C TYR A 54 0.12 -17.89 9.22
N PRO A 55 1.06 -18.59 8.55
CA PRO A 55 1.36 -19.98 8.87
C PRO A 55 2.27 -20.04 10.11
N PHE A 56 1.87 -19.48 11.24
CA PHE A 56 2.52 -19.85 12.52
C PHE A 56 2.33 -21.36 12.77
N SER A 57 1.21 -21.92 12.30
CA SER A 57 0.88 -23.33 12.40
C SER A 57 1.53 -24.25 11.37
N GLN A 58 2.15 -23.75 10.29
CA GLN A 58 2.82 -24.62 9.28
C GLN A 58 4.36 -24.63 9.38
N ARG A 59 4.97 -23.84 10.27
CA ARG A 59 6.44 -23.81 10.44
C ARG A 59 7.00 -24.70 11.56
N ASN A 60 6.20 -25.53 12.23
CA ASN A 60 6.70 -26.55 13.16
C ASN A 60 6.26 -27.97 12.75
N PRO A 61 7.00 -28.65 11.86
CA PRO A 61 6.79 -30.08 11.56
C PRO A 61 7.15 -31.03 12.73
N HIS A 62 7.51 -30.51 13.91
CA HIS A 62 8.01 -31.29 15.05
C HIS A 62 7.41 -30.82 16.39
N HIS A 63 6.13 -31.09 16.64
CA HIS A 63 5.62 -31.35 17.99
C HIS A 63 4.22 -31.96 17.93
N GLY A 64 4.11 -33.22 18.35
CA GLY A 64 2.85 -33.84 18.75
C GLY A 64 2.31 -34.91 17.80
N GLU A 65 2.97 -36.07 17.80
CA GLU A 65 2.23 -37.32 17.73
C GLU A 65 1.14 -37.36 18.83
N GLY A 66 0.07 -38.11 18.57
CA GLY A 66 -0.83 -38.57 19.63
C GLY A 66 -2.18 -37.88 19.63
N GLY A 67 -3.21 -38.64 19.28
CA GLY A 67 -4.60 -38.20 19.30
C GLY A 67 -5.11 -37.90 20.69
N TYR A 68 -6.19 -37.12 20.74
CA TYR A 68 -7.53 -37.50 21.22
C TYR A 68 -8.54 -36.67 20.43
#